data_AF-A0A2A2Q9W3-F1
#
_entry.id   AF-A0A2A2Q9W3-F1
#
_cell.length_a   1.000
_cell.length_b   1.000
_cell.length_c   1.000
_cell.angle_alpha   90.00
_cell.angle_beta   90.00
_cell.angle_gamma   90.00
#
_symmetry.space_group_name_H-M   'P 1'
#
loop_
_entity.id
_entity.type
_entity.pdbx_description
1 polymer ?
#
loop_
_entity_poly.entity_id
_entity_poly.type
_entity_poly.pdbx_seq_one_letter_code
_entity_poly.pdbx_strand_id
1 'polypeptide(L)'
;MNATVLPGLGTFRIGNRFRGLVEMGMALGGTLFFCLTLFRAMGERDESMTLPQAFAPHAFHLLFGVILVLGSWLSGVLFARGLLQK
;
A
#
# COMPACT_ATOMS: atom_id res chain seq x y z
N MET A 1 -21.73 8.89 8.17
CA MET A 1 -21.64 7.99 7.00
C MET A 1 -20.31 7.26 7.07
N ASN A 2 -20.31 5.93 7.21
CA ASN A 2 -19.09 5.11 7.15
C ASN A 2 -18.60 5.09 5.70
N ALA A 3 -17.68 5.98 5.35
CA ALA A 3 -16.92 5.84 4.12
C ALA A 3 -15.99 4.64 4.33
N THR A 4 -16.32 3.50 3.75
CA THR A 4 -15.37 2.39 3.56
C THR A 4 -14.17 3.00 2.86
N VAL A 5 -13.06 3.15 3.57
CA VAL A 5 -11.94 4.01 3.18
C VAL A 5 -11.04 3.26 2.18
N LEU A 6 -11.59 2.96 1.01
CA LEU A 6 -10.80 2.47 -0.10
C LEU A 6 -9.82 3.59 -0.54
N PRO A 7 -8.51 3.31 -0.61
CA PRO A 7 -7.51 4.30 -1.05
C PRO A 7 -7.93 4.94 -2.38
N GLY A 8 -7.87 6.28 -2.44
CA GLY A 8 -8.31 7.09 -3.60
C GLY A 8 -9.82 7.28 -3.76
N LEU A 9 -10.68 6.40 -3.24
CA LEU A 9 -12.14 6.50 -3.43
C LEU A 9 -12.74 7.74 -2.74
N GLY A 10 -12.18 8.14 -1.60
CA GLY A 10 -12.56 9.36 -0.89
C GLY A 10 -12.23 10.63 -1.69
N THR A 11 -11.02 10.71 -2.23
CA THR A 11 -10.54 11.84 -3.04
C THR A 11 -11.30 11.96 -4.37
N PHE A 12 -11.72 10.85 -4.99
CA PHE A 12 -12.63 10.87 -6.14
C PHE A 12 -14.01 11.46 -5.82
N ARG A 13 -14.62 11.06 -4.69
CA ARG A 13 -15.95 11.57 -4.29
C ARG A 13 -15.96 13.07 -4.01
N ILE A 14 -14.80 13.63 -3.67
CA ILE A 14 -14.62 15.06 -3.34
C ILE A 14 -14.24 15.89 -4.59
N GLY A 15 -14.16 15.28 -5.77
CA GLY A 15 -13.90 15.97 -7.04
C GLY A 15 -12.41 16.18 -7.34
N ASN A 16 -11.50 15.76 -6.45
CA ASN A 16 -10.06 15.83 -6.71
C ASN A 16 -9.54 14.53 -7.34
N ARG A 17 -9.91 14.33 -8.61
CA ARG A 17 -9.63 13.09 -9.38
C ARG A 17 -8.14 12.79 -9.53
N PHE A 18 -7.30 13.82 -9.70
CA PHE A 18 -5.86 13.63 -9.85
C PHE A 18 -5.23 13.03 -8.58
N ARG A 19 -5.58 13.57 -7.41
CA ARG A 19 -5.11 13.02 -6.13
C ARG A 19 -5.62 11.59 -5.91
N GLY A 20 -6.88 11.32 -6.23
CA GLY A 20 -7.45 9.97 -6.13
C GLY A 20 -6.76 8.96 -7.02
N LEU A 21 -6.38 9.35 -8.24
CA LEU A 21 -5.57 8.53 -9.15
C LEU A 21 -4.18 8.26 -8.58
N VAL A 22 -3.51 9.26 -8.00
CA VAL A 22 -2.19 9.09 -7.38
C VAL A 22 -2.25 8.14 -6.17
N GLU A 23 -3.27 8.30 -5.31
CA GLU A 23 -3.47 7.42 -4.15
C GLU A 23 -3.77 5.98 -4.58
N MET A 24 -4.65 5.76 -5.56
CA MET A 24 -4.88 4.43 -6.14
C MET A 24 -3.62 3.86 -6.80
N GLY A 25 -2.89 4.67 -7.56
CA GLY A 25 -1.64 4.28 -8.20
C GLY A 25 -0.59 3.85 -7.18
N MET A 26 -0.42 4.59 -6.09
CA MET A 26 0.48 4.23 -5.00
C MET A 26 0.04 2.96 -4.26
N ALA A 27 -1.26 2.79 -4.03
CA ALA A 27 -1.79 1.58 -3.38
C ALA A 27 -1.59 0.34 -4.27
N LEU A 28 -1.94 0.42 -5.55
CA LEU A 28 -1.74 -0.67 -6.51
C LEU A 28 -0.25 -0.96 -6.73
N GLY A 29 0.56 0.08 -6.89
CA GLY A 29 2.01 -0.05 -7.06
C GLY A 29 2.68 -0.68 -5.83
N GLY A 30 2.34 -0.19 -4.63
CA GLY A 30 2.84 -0.78 -3.37
C GLY A 30 2.41 -2.23 -3.19
N THR A 31 1.16 -2.58 -3.55
CA THR A 31 0.66 -3.96 -3.50
C THR A 31 1.40 -4.86 -4.48
N LEU A 32 1.51 -4.45 -5.75
CA LEU A 32 2.22 -5.22 -6.77
C LEU A 32 3.69 -5.40 -6.39
N PHE A 33 4.35 -4.34 -5.93
CA PHE A 33 5.72 -4.39 -5.46
C PHE A 33 5.89 -5.39 -4.32
N PHE A 34 5.03 -5.31 -3.29
CA PHE A 34 5.04 -6.26 -2.18
C PHE A 34 4.85 -7.71 -2.65
N CYS A 35 3.85 -7.96 -3.50
CA CYS A 35 3.58 -9.30 -4.02
C CYS A 35 4.75 -9.86 -4.84
N LEU A 36 5.35 -9.05 -5.73
CA LEU A 36 6.49 -9.47 -6.54
C LEU A 36 7.72 -9.77 -5.68
N THR A 37 8.00 -8.93 -4.68
CA THR A 37 9.08 -9.17 -3.73
C THR A 37 8.83 -10.46 -2.93
N LEU A 38 7.59 -10.72 -2.53
CA LEU A 38 7.23 -11.93 -1.79
C LEU A 38 7.36 -13.19 -2.65
N PHE A 39 6.93 -13.15 -3.91
CA PHE A 39 7.15 -14.26 -4.86
C PHE A 39 8.64 -14.51 -5.10
N ARG A 40 9.44 -13.45 -5.22
CA ARG A 40 10.89 -13.57 -5.38
C ARG A 40 11.55 -14.20 -4.15
N ALA A 41 11.19 -13.73 -2.95
CA ALA A 41 11.70 -14.30 -1.70
C ALA A 41 11.34 -15.78 -1.54
N MET A 42 10.13 -16.17 -1.95
CA MET A 42 9.69 -17.57 -1.92
C MET A 42 10.34 -18.42 -3.02
N GLY A 43 10.63 -17.84 -4.20
CA GLY A 43 11.31 -18.54 -5.29
C GLY A 43 12.80 -18.75 -5.04
N GLU A 44 13.45 -17.85 -4.29
CA GLU A 44 14.85 -17.96 -3.87
C GLU A 44 15.01 -18.81 -2.59
N ARG A 45 13.90 -19.25 -1.97
CA ARG A 45 13.93 -20.07 -0.76
C ARG A 45 14.32 -21.50 -1.10
N ASP A 46 15.40 -21.96 -0.47
CA ASP A 46 15.81 -23.36 -0.48
C ASP A 46 15.09 -24.17 0.62
N GLU A 47 14.99 -25.50 0.47
CA GLU A 47 14.26 -26.38 1.43
C GLU A 47 14.87 -26.33 2.84
N SER A 48 16.17 -26.05 2.94
CA SER A 48 16.89 -25.91 4.20
C SER A 48 16.69 -24.54 4.89
N MET A 49 16.13 -23.55 4.19
CA MET A 49 15.94 -22.20 4.71
C MET A 49 14.61 -22.05 5.45
N THR A 50 14.67 -21.37 6.61
CA THR A 50 13.47 -20.95 7.34
C THR A 50 12.83 -19.72 6.66
N LEU A 51 11.51 -19.53 6.86
CA LEU A 51 10.79 -18.37 6.32
C LEU A 51 11.44 -17.01 6.66
N PRO A 52 11.87 -16.75 7.92
CA PRO A 52 12.50 -15.47 8.25
C PRO A 52 13.82 -15.26 7.51
N GLN A 53 14.61 -16.32 7.28
CA GLN A 53 15.86 -16.24 6.55
C GLN A 53 15.64 -15.93 5.07
N ALA A 54 14.61 -16.51 4.45
CA ALA A 54 14.25 -16.22 3.07
C ALA A 54 13.75 -14.77 2.87
N PHE A 55 13.05 -14.21 3.86
CA PHE A 55 12.58 -12.82 3.80
C PHE A 55 13.62 -11.79 4.24
N ALA A 56 14.63 -12.15 5.03
CA ALA A 56 15.66 -11.24 5.52
C ALA A 56 16.30 -10.36 4.42
N PRO A 57 16.77 -10.89 3.27
CA PRO A 57 17.35 -10.05 2.21
C PRO A 57 16.32 -9.10 1.56
N HIS A 58 15.04 -9.48 1.60
CA HIS A 58 13.93 -8.74 0.98
C HIS A 58 13.14 -7.90 1.98
N ALA A 59 13.50 -7.90 3.26
CA ALA A 59 12.72 -7.32 4.34
C ALA A 59 12.48 -5.83 4.14
N PHE A 60 13.50 -5.09 3.69
CA PHE A 60 13.36 -3.67 3.38
C PHE A 60 12.36 -3.42 2.24
N HIS A 61 12.41 -4.23 1.19
CA HIS A 61 11.50 -4.11 0.04
C HIS A 61 10.06 -4.44 0.44
N LEU A 62 9.84 -5.50 1.23
CA LEU A 62 8.53 -5.84 1.77
C LEU A 62 7.99 -4.71 2.66
N LEU A 63 8.82 -4.19 3.56
CA LEU A 63 8.45 -3.08 4.45
C LEU A 63 8.12 -1.81 3.65
N PHE A 64 8.89 -1.51 2.61
CA PHE A 64 8.64 -0.37 1.73
C PHE A 64 7.30 -0.51 0.99
N GLY A 65 6.97 -1.69 0.47
CA GLY A 65 5.66 -1.97 -0.14
C GLY A 65 4.50 -1.73 0.84
N VAL A 66 4.64 -2.20 2.08
CA VAL A 66 3.64 -1.95 3.15
C VAL A 66 3.52 -0.46 3.45
N ILE A 67 4.64 0.26 3.57
CA ILE A 67 4.63 1.71 3.82
C ILE A 67 3.92 2.47 2.70
N LEU A 68 4.12 2.10 1.44
CA LEU A 68 3.43 2.73 0.30
C LEU A 68 1.91 2.55 0.38
N VAL A 69 1.45 1.33 0.68
CA VAL A 69 0.02 1.03 0.82
C VAL A 69 -0.59 1.78 2.02
N LEU A 70 0.06 1.70 3.19
CA LEU A 70 -0.40 2.38 4.39
C LEU A 70 -0.34 3.90 4.25
N GLY A 71 0.69 4.46 3.62
CA GLY A 71 0.82 5.88 3.36
C GLY A 71 -0.26 6.41 2.43
N SER A 72 -0.58 5.68 1.37
CA SER A 72 -1.72 6.00 0.48
C SER A 72 -3.04 5.99 1.25
N TRP A 73 -3.25 4.98 2.10
CA TRP A 73 -4.45 4.90 2.93
C TRP A 73 -4.54 6.04 3.95
N LEU A 74 -3.45 6.34 4.67
CA LEU A 74 -3.38 7.40 5.67
C LEU A 74 -3.63 8.77 5.02
N SER A 75 -3.06 9.03 3.84
CA SER A 75 -3.33 10.23 3.04
C SER A 75 -4.82 10.38 2.75
N GLY A 76 -5.46 9.31 2.27
CA GLY A 76 -6.89 9.30 1.97
C GLY A 76 -7.76 9.55 3.21
N VAL A 77 -7.43 8.92 4.35
CA VAL A 77 -8.12 9.12 5.63
C VAL A 77 -7.99 10.57 6.11
N LEU A 78 -6.77 11.11 6.14
CA LEU A 78 -6.50 12.47 6.62
C LEU A 78 -7.22 13.51 5.75
N PHE A 79 -7.23 13.33 4.43
CA PHE A 79 -7.96 14.20 3.52
C PHE A 79 -9.47 14.16 3.78
N ALA A 80 -10.05 12.96 3.94
CA ALA A 80 -11.46 12.81 4.26
C ALA A 80 -11.82 13.47 5.61
N ARG A 81 -10.97 13.33 6.62
CA ARG A 81 -11.16 13.98 7.94
C ARG A 81 -11.07 15.50 7.86
N GLY A 82 -10.09 16.05 7.11
CA GLY A 82 -9.91 17.49 6.96
C GLY A 82 -11.09 18.19 6.27
N LEU A 83 -11.86 17.46 5.47
CA LEU A 83 -13.08 17.98 4.85
C LEU A 83 -14.32 17.89 5.74
N LEU A 84 -14.37 16.93 6.66
CA LEU A 84 -15.46 16.82 7.64
C LEU A 84 -15.32 17.84 8.78
N GLN A 85 -14.14 18.42 8.96
CA GLN A 85 -13.86 19.46 9.96
C GLN A 85 -14.05 20.89 9.41
N LYS A 86 -14.41 21.05 8.14
CA LYS A 86 -14.59 22.34 7.48
C LYS A 86 -16.05 22.55 7.12
#